data_AF-A0A9Q0V2R7-F1
#
_entry.id   AF-A0A9Q0V2R7-F1
#
_cell.length_a   1.000
_cell.length_b   1.000
_cell.length_c   1.000
_cell.angle_alpha   90.00
_cell.angle_beta   90.00
_cell.angle_gamma   90.00
#
_symmetry.space_group_name_H-M   'P 1'
#
loop_
_entity.id
_entity.type
_entity.pdbx_description
1 polymer ?
#
loop_
_entity_poly.entity_id
_entity_poly.type
_entity_poly.pdbx_seq_one_letter_code
_entity_poly.pdbx_strand_id
1 'polypeptide(L)'
;MLDDGVHAMLVKEIAQKNCELRHMRGEDLQELTWEELQKLEKSVEGSLRRIVEEKGEKGIKEINALKTKGEQLVEENQRLKQQVMDLSAGQRRLLEPDKSSDSLVTNISSMSSADPRQDYDSSCAFLKLGLPFPD
;
A
#
# COMPACT_ATOMS: atom_id res chain seq x y z
N MET A 1 -20.53 18.78 -54.31
CA MET A 1 -21.42 19.63 -53.48
C MET A 1 -22.34 18.82 -52.56
N LEU A 2 -21.94 17.64 -52.06
CA LEU A 2 -22.67 16.92 -51.00
C LEU A 2 -22.07 17.12 -49.60
N ASP A 3 -20.92 17.77 -49.51
CA ASP A 3 -20.12 17.86 -48.28
C ASP A 3 -20.59 19.00 -47.35
N ASP A 4 -21.09 20.10 -47.91
CA ASP A 4 -21.47 21.29 -47.15
C ASP A 4 -22.64 21.04 -46.17
N GLY A 5 -23.62 20.24 -46.59
CA GLY A 5 -24.74 19.86 -45.73
C GLY A 5 -24.34 18.92 -44.58
N VAL A 6 -23.45 17.96 -44.84
CA VAL A 6 -22.91 17.05 -43.82
C VAL A 6 -22.04 17.82 -42.83
N HIS A 7 -21.22 18.74 -43.33
CA HIS A 7 -20.39 19.61 -42.51
C HIS A 7 -21.23 20.49 -41.57
N ALA A 8 -22.27 21.15 -42.09
CA ALA A 8 -23.18 21.96 -41.28
C ALA A 8 -23.90 21.14 -40.20
N MET A 9 -24.31 19.90 -40.51
CA MET A 9 -24.90 18.99 -39.53
C MET A 9 -23.92 18.63 -38.41
N LEU A 10 -22.68 18.30 -38.77
CA LEU A 10 -21.66 17.93 -37.79
C LEU A 10 -21.30 19.11 -36.87
N VAL A 11 -21.18 20.32 -37.43
CA VAL A 11 -20.94 21.55 -36.64
C VAL A 11 -22.07 21.77 -35.64
N LYS A 12 -23.33 21.59 -36.05
CA LYS A 12 -24.48 21.70 -35.16
C LYS A 12 -24.45 20.65 -34.05
N GLU A 13 -24.11 19.40 -34.37
CA GLU A 13 -24.00 18.32 -33.40
C GLU A 13 -22.89 18.61 -32.37
N ILE A 14 -21.73 19.08 -32.82
CA ILE A 14 -20.62 19.48 -31.93
C ILE A 14 -21.05 20.62 -31.01
N ALA A 15 -21.74 21.64 -31.53
CA ALA A 15 -22.24 22.74 -30.72
C ALA A 15 -23.24 22.24 -29.66
N GLN A 16 -24.18 21.38 -30.05
CA GLN A 16 -25.14 20.77 -29.14
C GLN A 16 -24.44 19.95 -28.05
N LYS A 17 -23.48 19.09 -28.42
CA LYS A 17 -22.72 18.25 -27.48
C LYS A 17 -21.90 19.09 -26.50
N ASN A 18 -21.32 20.19 -26.96
CA ASN A 18 -20.63 21.13 -26.07
C ASN A 18 -21.59 21.78 -25.06
N CYS A 19 -22.78 22.20 -25.48
CA CYS A 19 -23.79 22.69 -24.54
C CYS A 19 -24.20 21.61 -23.53
N GLU A 20 -24.46 20.38 -23.97
CA GLU A 20 -24.77 19.25 -23.08
C GLU A 20 -23.63 19.01 -22.05
N LEU A 21 -22.36 19.11 -22.46
CA LEU A 21 -21.21 18.98 -21.57
C LEU A 21 -21.12 20.11 -20.54
N ARG A 22 -21.38 21.36 -20.94
CA ARG A 22 -21.42 22.51 -20.04
C ARG A 22 -22.53 22.36 -18.98
N HIS A 23 -23.72 21.96 -19.41
CA HIS A 23 -24.81 21.67 -18.47
C HIS A 23 -24.43 20.57 -17.47
N MET A 24 -23.83 19.46 -17.93
CA MET A 24 -23.35 18.41 -17.01
C MET A 24 -22.26 18.88 -16.04
N ARG A 25 -21.53 19.96 -16.34
CA ARG A 25 -20.58 20.60 -15.41
C ARG A 25 -21.23 21.57 -14.44
N GLY A 26 -22.53 21.85 -14.58
CA GLY A 26 -23.25 22.84 -13.80
C GLY A 26 -23.15 24.26 -14.35
N GLU A 27 -22.74 24.41 -15.61
CA GLU A 27 -22.68 25.69 -16.33
C GLU A 27 -23.98 25.91 -17.13
N ASP A 28 -24.32 27.16 -17.42
CA ASP A 28 -25.47 27.57 -18.26
C ASP A 28 -26.84 26.98 -17.88
N LEU A 29 -27.03 26.58 -16.61
CA LEU A 29 -28.26 25.93 -16.13
C LEU A 29 -29.52 26.79 -16.26
N GLN A 30 -29.37 28.11 -16.35
CA GLN A 30 -30.47 29.05 -16.59
C GLN A 30 -31.17 28.85 -17.94
N GLU A 31 -30.53 28.15 -18.88
CA GLU A 31 -31.10 27.83 -20.20
C GLU A 31 -32.05 26.61 -20.17
N LEU A 32 -32.08 25.87 -19.05
CA LEU A 32 -32.85 24.64 -18.90
C LEU A 32 -34.19 24.87 -18.21
N THR A 33 -35.20 24.10 -18.60
CA THR A 33 -36.44 24.04 -17.81
C THR A 33 -36.24 23.26 -16.52
N TRP A 34 -37.18 23.37 -15.59
CA TRP A 34 -37.16 22.59 -14.36
C TRP A 34 -37.11 21.07 -14.62
N GLU A 35 -37.89 20.57 -15.57
CA GLU A 35 -37.92 19.16 -15.94
C GLU A 35 -36.59 18.69 -16.53
N GLU A 36 -35.96 19.52 -17.36
CA GLU A 36 -34.65 19.24 -17.94
C GLU A 36 -33.56 19.23 -16.86
N LEU A 37 -33.63 20.15 -15.91
CA LEU A 37 -32.72 20.21 -14.77
C LEU A 37 -32.86 18.97 -13.88
N GLN A 38 -34.08 18.51 -13.59
CA GLN A 38 -34.32 17.27 -12.85
C GLN A 38 -33.79 16.03 -13.58
N LYS A 39 -33.90 16.00 -14.91
CA LYS A 39 -33.35 14.91 -15.73
C LYS A 39 -31.82 14.92 -15.72
N LEU A 40 -31.23 16.11 -15.82
CA LEU A 40 -29.79 16.32 -15.75
C LEU A 40 -29.24 15.84 -14.41
N GLU A 41 -29.85 16.27 -13.30
CA GLU A 41 -29.46 15.88 -11.94
C GLU A 41 -29.47 14.36 -11.77
N LYS A 42 -30.58 13.69 -12.14
CA LYS A 42 -30.68 12.21 -12.08
C LYS A 42 -29.62 11.51 -12.91
N SER A 43 -29.30 12.04 -14.09
CA SER A 43 -28.28 11.49 -14.97
C SER A 43 -26.89 11.61 -14.35
N VAL A 44 -26.55 12.80 -13.87
CA VAL A 44 -25.26 13.10 -13.23
C VAL A 44 -25.11 12.27 -11.96
N GLU A 45 -26.09 12.28 -11.06
CA GLU A 45 -26.07 11.50 -9.83
C GLU A 45 -25.91 10.00 -10.10
N GLY A 46 -26.70 9.46 -11.04
CA GLY A 46 -26.60 8.05 -11.42
C GLY A 46 -25.24 7.69 -12.01
N SER A 47 -24.64 8.58 -12.81
CA SER A 47 -23.30 8.37 -13.37
C SER A 47 -22.22 8.43 -12.30
N LEU A 48 -22.28 9.40 -11.38
CA LEU A 48 -21.34 9.55 -10.28
C LEU A 48 -21.40 8.35 -9.34
N ARG A 49 -22.60 7.88 -9.00
CA ARG A 49 -22.79 6.68 -8.19
C ARG A 49 -22.05 5.47 -8.77
N ARG A 50 -22.24 5.18 -10.06
CA ARG A 50 -21.54 4.09 -10.75
C ARG A 50 -20.01 4.28 -10.72
N ILE A 51 -19.53 5.49 -10.96
CA ILE A 51 -18.08 5.80 -10.94
C ILE A 51 -17.50 5.57 -9.54
N VAL A 52 -18.20 5.98 -8.48
CA VAL A 52 -17.76 5.78 -7.10
C VAL A 52 -17.73 4.29 -6.75
N GLU A 53 -18.76 3.54 -7.10
CA GLU A 53 -18.84 2.10 -6.90
C GLU A 53 -17.69 1.38 -7.62
N GLU A 54 -17.48 1.65 -8.91
CA GLU A 54 -16.43 1.01 -9.71
C GLU A 54 -15.01 1.37 -9.22
N LYS A 55 -14.76 2.64 -8.91
CA LYS A 55 -13.47 3.06 -8.35
C LYS A 55 -13.23 2.46 -6.97
N GLY A 56 -14.26 2.36 -6.14
CA GLY A 56 -14.19 1.72 -4.82
C GLY A 56 -13.85 0.24 -4.93
N GLU A 57 -14.54 -0.50 -5.82
CA GLU A 57 -14.27 -1.90 -6.07
C GLU A 57 -12.84 -2.12 -6.60
N LYS A 58 -12.39 -1.30 -7.56
CA LYS A 58 -11.03 -1.37 -8.09
C LYS A 58 -9.99 -1.11 -7.01
N GLY A 59 -10.20 -0.11 -6.16
CA GLY A 59 -9.32 0.20 -5.04
C GLY A 59 -9.21 -0.95 -4.04
N ILE A 60 -10.34 -1.54 -3.64
CA ILE A 60 -10.35 -2.70 -2.72
C ILE A 60 -9.62 -3.90 -3.34
N LYS A 61 -9.83 -4.18 -4.63
CA LYS A 61 -9.12 -5.26 -5.33
C LYS A 61 -7.60 -5.06 -5.30
N GLU A 62 -7.13 -3.84 -5.56
CA GLU A 62 -5.70 -3.52 -5.55
C GLU A 62 -5.10 -3.63 -4.15
N ILE A 63 -5.80 -3.14 -3.12
CA ILE A 63 -5.38 -3.30 -1.72
C ILE A 63 -5.22 -4.78 -1.36
N ASN A 64 -6.20 -5.61 -1.72
CA ASN A 64 -6.15 -7.04 -1.43
C ASN A 64 -5.00 -7.73 -2.17
N ALA A 65 -4.79 -7.40 -3.45
CA ALA A 65 -3.67 -7.94 -4.21
C ALA A 65 -2.31 -7.58 -3.58
N LEU A 66 -2.14 -6.32 -3.15
CA LEU A 66 -0.93 -5.89 -2.46
C LEU A 66 -0.75 -6.57 -1.10
N LYS A 67 -1.83 -6.76 -0.34
CA LYS A 67 -1.79 -7.48 0.94
C LYS A 67 -1.31 -8.92 0.76
N THR A 68 -1.90 -9.65 -0.17
CA THR A 68 -1.50 -11.04 -0.50
C THR A 68 -0.05 -11.10 -0.95
N LYS A 69 0.39 -10.17 -1.81
CA LYS A 69 1.80 -10.11 -2.22
C LYS A 69 2.73 -9.82 -1.04
N GLY A 70 2.31 -8.96 -0.11
CA GLY A 70 3.03 -8.69 1.13
C GLY A 70 3.21 -9.94 1.99
N GLU A 71 2.14 -10.71 2.18
CA GLU A 71 2.17 -11.97 2.95
C GLU A 71 3.13 -12.99 2.30
N GLN A 72 3.05 -13.19 0.99
CA GLN A 72 3.96 -14.07 0.25
C GLN A 72 5.42 -13.66 0.38
N LEU A 73 5.71 -12.35 0.33
CA LEU A 73 7.07 -11.84 0.49
C LEU A 73 7.61 -12.08 1.89
N VAL A 74 6.78 -11.94 2.92
CA VAL A 74 7.19 -12.23 4.32
C VAL A 74 7.54 -13.71 4.48
N GLU A 75 6.70 -14.60 3.94
CA GLU A 75 6.93 -16.04 3.99
C GLU A 75 8.22 -16.44 3.26
N GLU A 76 8.40 -15.96 2.01
CA GLU A 76 9.60 -16.24 1.23
C GLU A 76 10.86 -15.67 1.87
N ASN A 77 10.79 -14.45 2.46
CA ASN A 77 11.92 -13.86 3.17
C ASN A 77 12.31 -14.70 4.40
N GLN A 78 11.33 -15.23 5.14
CA GLN A 78 11.58 -16.11 6.27
C GLN A 78 12.20 -17.44 5.82
N ARG A 79 11.68 -18.04 4.74
CA ARG A 79 12.22 -19.27 4.13
C ARG A 79 13.68 -19.10 3.68
N LEU A 80 14.01 -17.97 3.05
CA LEU A 80 15.37 -17.66 2.62
C LEU A 80 16.31 -17.42 3.81
N LYS A 81 15.86 -16.69 4.83
CA LYS A 81 16.63 -16.49 6.08
C LYS A 81 16.98 -17.82 6.74
N GLN A 82 16.04 -18.76 6.80
CA GLN A 82 16.29 -20.08 7.36
C GLN A 82 17.35 -20.85 6.54
N GLN A 83 17.24 -20.86 5.21
CA GLN A 83 18.24 -21.50 4.34
C GLN A 83 19.64 -20.92 4.51
N VAL A 84 19.76 -19.58 4.61
CA VAL A 84 21.05 -18.93 4.84
C VAL A 84 21.65 -19.33 6.19
N MET A 85 20.83 -19.38 7.24
CA MET A 85 21.29 -19.87 8.55
C MET A 85 21.77 -21.31 8.47
N ASP A 86 21.02 -22.21 7.83
CA ASP A 86 21.36 -23.62 7.71
C ASP A 86 22.66 -23.84 6.91
N LEU A 87 22.84 -23.11 5.80
CA LEU A 87 24.08 -23.13 5.02
C LEU A 87 25.27 -22.59 5.82
N SER A 88 25.09 -21.50 6.56
CA SER A 88 26.15 -20.93 7.42
C SER A 88 26.55 -21.87 8.57
N ALA A 89 25.59 -22.63 9.11
CA ALA A 89 25.84 -23.64 10.13
C ALA A 89 26.56 -24.88 9.54
N GLY A 90 26.19 -25.31 8.33
CA GLY A 90 26.90 -26.36 7.58
C GLY A 90 28.35 -25.99 7.24
N GLN A 91 28.58 -24.74 6.84
CA GLN A 91 29.93 -24.25 6.53
C GLN A 91 30.82 -24.15 7.78
N ARG A 92 30.23 -23.82 8.94
CA ARG A 92 30.93 -23.86 10.24
C ARG A 92 31.31 -25.29 10.66
N ARG A 93 30.56 -26.31 10.21
CA ARG A 93 30.86 -27.73 10.45
C ARG A 93 31.91 -28.31 9.51
N LEU A 94 32.08 -27.72 8.32
CA LEU A 94 33.04 -28.17 7.30
C LEU A 94 34.42 -27.51 7.48
N LEU A 95 34.48 -26.37 8.20
CA LEU A 95 35.69 -25.68 8.63
C LEU A 95 36.26 -26.20 9.96
N GLU A 96 35.78 -27.34 10.47
CA GLU A 96 36.47 -28.12 11.51
C GLU A 96 37.27 -29.25 10.82
N PRO A 97 38.46 -28.98 10.24
CA PRO A 97 39.42 -30.03 10.00
C PRO A 97 39.99 -30.42 11.36
N ASP A 98 39.55 -31.58 11.84
CA ASP A 98 40.43 -32.59 12.42
C ASP A 98 41.63 -32.04 13.20
N LYS A 99 41.40 -31.50 14.39
CA LYS A 99 42.44 -31.45 15.44
C LYS A 99 42.30 -32.68 16.31
N SER A 100 42.64 -33.83 15.71
CA SER A 100 43.20 -34.95 16.46
C SER A 100 44.57 -34.53 16.99
N SER A 101 44.69 -34.40 18.31
CA SER A 101 45.82 -34.89 19.12
C SER A 101 45.59 -34.55 20.60
N ASP A 102 45.17 -35.59 21.32
CA ASP A 102 45.71 -36.02 22.61
C ASP A 102 45.55 -35.11 23.84
N SER A 103 44.61 -35.46 24.74
CA SER A 103 44.84 -35.55 26.19
C SER A 103 43.56 -35.97 26.92
N LEU A 104 43.45 -37.27 27.19
CA LEU A 104 42.57 -37.81 28.23
C LEU A 104 43.26 -37.62 29.60
N VAL A 105 43.03 -36.51 30.32
CA VAL A 105 42.99 -36.53 31.80
C VAL A 105 42.12 -35.37 32.31
N THR A 106 40.98 -35.75 32.89
CA THR A 106 40.30 -35.17 34.04
C THR A 106 41.06 -34.05 34.78
N ASN A 107 40.54 -32.82 34.80
CA ASN A 107 40.64 -32.04 36.04
C ASN A 107 39.58 -30.95 36.16
N ILE A 108 38.69 -31.19 37.13
CA ILE A 108 37.78 -30.22 37.72
C ILE A 108 38.62 -29.42 38.71
N SER A 109 38.81 -28.12 38.52
CA SER A 109 39.10 -27.19 39.62
C SER A 109 38.97 -25.73 39.19
N SER A 110 37.89 -25.13 39.72
CA SER A 110 37.59 -23.73 40.00
C SER A 110 38.77 -22.75 40.08
N MET A 111 38.55 -21.50 39.65
CA MET A 111 38.70 -20.27 40.47
C MET A 111 38.37 -18.99 39.67
N SER A 112 37.23 -18.39 40.05
CA SER A 112 36.95 -16.96 40.26
C SER A 112 37.37 -15.89 39.23
N SER A 113 36.39 -15.20 38.62
CA SER A 113 35.95 -13.88 39.11
C SER A 113 34.72 -13.33 38.34
N ALA A 114 33.65 -13.08 39.11
CA ALA A 114 32.53 -12.12 38.93
C ALA A 114 31.75 -12.06 37.59
N ASP A 115 30.43 -11.87 37.47
CA ASP A 115 29.19 -11.97 38.26
C ASP A 115 28.07 -11.80 37.19
N PRO A 116 26.92 -12.51 37.19
CA PRO A 116 25.96 -12.48 36.09
C PRO A 116 24.80 -11.54 36.40
N ARG A 117 24.98 -10.22 36.34
CA ARG A 117 23.88 -9.24 36.42
C ARG A 117 24.24 -7.92 35.75
N GLN A 118 23.46 -7.54 34.73
CA GLN A 118 22.96 -6.17 34.47
C GLN A 118 22.24 -6.22 33.12
N ASP A 119 20.95 -6.56 33.14
CA ASP A 119 19.86 -5.58 33.05
C ASP A 119 20.04 -4.59 31.90
N TYR A 120 19.50 -4.99 30.74
CA TYR A 120 18.48 -4.24 30.01
C TYR A 120 18.47 -2.71 30.26
N ASP A 121 19.48 -1.98 29.77
CA ASP A 121 19.35 -0.54 29.54
C ASP A 121 18.54 -0.33 28.25
N SER A 122 17.26 -0.67 28.35
CA SER A 122 16.21 -0.18 27.47
C SER A 122 16.03 1.30 27.80
N SER A 123 16.89 2.13 27.21
CA SER A 123 16.67 3.57 27.12
C SER A 123 15.49 3.83 26.15
N CYS A 124 14.28 3.48 26.60
CA CYS A 124 13.04 3.97 26.03
C CYS A 124 12.98 5.49 26.29
N ALA A 125 13.26 6.28 25.26
CA ALA A 125 12.96 7.70 25.28
C ALA A 125 11.44 7.89 25.31
N PHE A 126 10.86 8.02 26.51
CA PHE A 126 9.45 8.39 26.67
C PHE A 126 9.30 9.90 26.43
N LEU A 127 8.70 10.28 25.30
CA LEU A 127 8.26 11.66 25.05
C LEU A 127 6.91 11.88 25.74
N LYS A 128 6.87 12.79 26.73
CA LYS A 128 5.64 13.19 27.42
C LYS A 128 4.93 14.27 26.58
N LEU A 129 3.78 13.93 26.00
CA LEU A 129 2.88 14.89 25.36
C LEU A 129 2.30 15.83 26.42
N GLY A 130 2.63 17.12 26.33
CA GLY A 130 2.02 18.18 27.13
C GLY A 130 0.97 18.93 26.30
N LEU A 131 -0.26 18.96 26.78
CA LEU A 131 -1.28 19.99 26.51
C LEU A 131 -1.75 20.50 27.89
N PRO A 132 -2.35 21.70 28.07
CA PRO A 132 -2.81 22.69 27.08
C PRO A 132 -2.21 24.11 27.28
N PHE A 133 -2.50 25.03 26.35
CA PHE A 133 -2.22 26.47 26.48
C PHE A 133 -3.13 27.15 27.52
N PRO A 134 -2.58 28.10 28.30
CA PRO A 134 -3.25 29.37 28.65
C PRO A 134 -2.27 30.58 28.58
N ASP A 135 -2.61 31.83 28.28
CA ASP A 135 -3.87 32.57 28.11
C ASP A 135 -3.92 33.28 26.74
#